data_AF-A0A1A2PIV9-F1
#
_entry.id   AF-A0A1A2PIV9-F1
#
_cell.length_a   1.000
_cell.length_b   1.000
_cell.length_c   1.000
_cell.angle_alpha   90.00
_cell.angle_beta   90.00
_cell.angle_gamma   90.00
#
_symmetry.space_group_name_H-M   'P 1'
#
loop_
_entity.id
_entity.type
_entity.pdbx_description
1 polymer ?
#
loop_
_entity_poly.entity_id
_entity_poly.type
_entity_poly.pdbx_seq_one_letter_code
_entity_poly.pdbx_strand_id
1 'polypeptide(L)'
;MKNVRKTLILAAVTGTLVTIPSATASAEPVGFDPNVAPAAPAPDAPPPPAPDAPPPPAPDAPPPGPDAPPPAPIRAYSVNWDAIAQCESGGNWGINTGNGFSGGLQFTSSTWHANGGSGSPASASREEQIRVAENVLHSQGIHAWPVCGRRG
;
A
#
# COMPACT_ATOMS: atom_id res chain seq x y z
N MET A 1 11.60 -48.32 40.05
CA MET A 1 12.72 -48.03 39.13
C MET A 1 12.14 -47.09 38.06
N LYS A 2 12.06 -45.76 38.19
CA LYS A 2 13.09 -44.71 38.21
C LYS A 2 14.23 -44.98 37.22
N ASN A 3 14.17 -44.29 36.06
CA ASN A 3 15.27 -43.60 35.34
C ASN A 3 14.84 -43.34 33.87
N VAL A 4 14.34 -42.13 33.53
CA VAL A 4 15.11 -40.95 33.05
C VAL A 4 15.78 -41.27 31.69
N ARG A 5 15.37 -40.63 30.59
CA ARG A 5 16.08 -39.47 30.00
C ARG A 5 15.17 -38.68 29.05
N LYS A 6 14.70 -37.53 29.54
CA LYS A 6 14.13 -36.43 28.76
C LYS A 6 15.33 -35.66 28.20
N THR A 7 15.66 -35.88 26.93
CA THR A 7 16.82 -35.25 26.27
C THR A 7 16.47 -33.80 25.94
N LEU A 8 16.95 -32.89 26.78
CA LEU A 8 16.94 -31.45 26.57
C LEU A 8 18.41 -31.00 26.56
N ILE A 9 18.97 -30.65 25.40
CA ILE A 9 20.27 -29.98 25.27
C ILE A 9 20.10 -28.95 24.14
N LEU A 10 19.70 -27.72 24.48
CA LEU A 10 20.56 -26.53 24.60
C LEU A 10 21.43 -26.29 23.35
N ALA A 11 20.89 -25.55 22.39
CA ALA A 11 21.69 -24.83 21.40
C ALA A 11 22.26 -23.58 22.08
N ALA A 12 23.58 -23.55 22.28
CA ALA A 12 24.29 -22.35 22.74
C ALA A 12 24.32 -21.33 21.60
N VAL A 13 23.48 -20.30 21.69
CA VAL A 13 23.61 -19.09 20.87
C VAL A 13 24.69 -18.23 21.51
N THR A 14 25.91 -18.34 20.99
CA THR A 14 26.95 -17.33 21.17
C THR A 14 26.51 -16.07 20.43
N GLY A 15 25.72 -15.24 21.10
CA GLY A 15 25.35 -13.91 20.62
C GLY A 15 26.52 -12.95 20.81
N THR A 16 27.10 -12.48 19.72
CA THR A 16 28.00 -11.33 19.74
C THR A 16 27.17 -10.09 20.07
N LEU A 17 27.44 -9.48 21.23
CA LEU A 17 26.84 -8.22 21.63
C LEU A 17 27.32 -7.13 20.67
N VAL A 18 26.44 -6.66 19.77
CA VAL A 18 26.69 -5.43 19.01
C VAL A 18 26.38 -4.27 19.95
N THR A 19 27.43 -3.61 20.45
CA THR A 19 27.31 -2.34 21.17
C THR A 19 26.89 -1.27 20.16
N ILE A 20 25.60 -0.93 20.14
CA ILE A 20 25.10 0.22 19.40
C ILE A 20 25.50 1.48 20.20
N PRO A 21 26.20 2.46 19.61
CA PRO A 21 26.38 3.75 20.26
C PRO A 21 25.01 4.42 20.40
N SER A 22 24.62 4.71 21.64
CA SER A 22 23.50 5.58 21.95
C SER A 22 23.75 6.95 21.32
N ALA A 23 23.12 7.22 20.18
CA ALA A 23 22.98 8.57 19.68
C ALA A 23 21.94 9.26 20.57
N THR A 24 22.40 10.11 21.48
CA THR A 24 21.59 11.19 22.06
C THR A 24 21.17 12.11 20.92
N ALA A 25 20.01 11.85 20.33
CA ALA A 25 19.33 12.82 19.49
C ALA A 25 18.76 13.91 20.40
N SER A 26 19.45 15.05 20.46
CA SER A 26 18.85 16.30 20.90
C SER A 26 17.65 16.57 20.00
N ALA A 27 16.45 16.40 20.53
CA ALA A 27 15.25 16.98 19.94
C ALA A 27 15.39 18.49 20.10
N GLU A 28 15.80 19.17 19.02
CA GLU A 28 15.71 20.61 18.97
C GLU A 28 14.23 20.99 18.84
N PRO A 29 13.71 21.91 19.65
CA PRO A 29 12.32 22.31 19.55
C PRO A 29 12.11 22.96 18.18
N VAL A 30 11.20 22.39 17.39
CA VAL A 30 10.73 22.95 16.12
C VAL A 30 10.30 24.39 16.33
N GLY A 31 11.16 25.31 15.91
CA GLY A 31 10.86 26.73 15.81
C GLY A 31 9.77 26.91 14.77
N PHE A 32 8.60 27.37 15.20
CA PHE A 32 7.54 27.84 14.32
C PHE A 32 8.05 29.12 13.66
N ASP A 33 8.56 29.02 12.43
CA ASP A 33 9.02 30.17 11.66
C ASP A 33 7.79 30.94 11.14
N PRO A 34 7.51 32.17 11.61
CA PRO A 34 6.32 32.92 11.23
C PRO A 34 6.38 33.48 9.80
N ASN A 35 7.46 33.22 9.04
CA ASN A 35 7.68 33.70 7.68
C ASN A 35 7.61 32.59 6.60
N VAL A 36 7.36 31.33 6.96
CA VAL A 36 7.03 30.29 5.97
C VAL A 36 5.59 30.50 5.52
N ALA A 37 5.41 31.06 4.33
CA ALA A 37 4.10 31.15 3.69
C ALA A 37 3.53 29.72 3.52
N PRO A 38 2.25 29.48 3.87
CA PRO A 38 1.62 28.20 3.61
C PRO A 38 1.71 27.90 2.12
N ALA A 39 2.19 26.70 1.77
CA ALA A 39 2.17 26.23 0.39
C ALA A 39 0.74 26.36 -0.13
N ALA A 40 0.58 27.11 -1.22
CA ALA A 40 -0.73 27.36 -1.83
C ALA A 40 -1.42 26.03 -2.17
N PRO A 41 -2.76 25.95 -2.09
CA PRO A 41 -3.48 24.81 -2.61
C PRO A 41 -3.13 24.65 -4.10
N ALA A 42 -2.70 23.45 -4.49
CA ALA A 42 -2.48 23.13 -5.89
C ALA A 42 -3.77 23.40 -6.68
N PRO A 43 -3.69 23.95 -7.91
CA PRO A 43 -4.88 24.17 -8.72
C PRO A 43 -5.60 22.83 -8.97
N ASP A 44 -6.93 22.85 -8.94
CA ASP A 44 -7.80 21.70 -9.23
C ASP A 44 -7.32 20.96 -10.49
N ALA A 45 -6.68 19.83 -10.28
CA ALA A 45 -6.27 18.94 -11.35
C ALA A 45 -7.52 18.39 -12.06
N PRO A 46 -7.47 18.21 -13.39
CA PRO A 46 -8.59 17.61 -14.11
C PRO A 46 -8.92 16.23 -13.53
N PRO A 47 -10.20 15.82 -13.56
CA PRO A 47 -10.60 14.51 -13.06
C PRO A 47 -9.79 13.42 -13.78
N PRO A 48 -9.45 12.32 -13.08
CA PRO A 48 -8.70 11.23 -13.67
C PRO A 48 -9.41 10.73 -14.94
N PRO A 49 -8.66 10.22 -15.94
CA PRO A 49 -9.28 9.57 -17.07
C PRO A 49 -10.21 8.46 -16.56
N ALA A 50 -11.40 8.37 -17.14
CA ALA A 50 -12.31 7.26 -16.86
C ALA A 50 -11.55 5.94 -17.04
N PRO A 51 -11.84 4.90 -16.22
CA PRO A 51 -11.29 3.57 -16.48
C PRO A 51 -11.54 3.22 -17.94
N ASP A 52 -10.55 2.60 -18.60
CA ASP A 52 -10.71 2.12 -19.97
C ASP A 52 -12.03 1.38 -20.07
N ALA A 53 -12.90 1.88 -20.97
CA ALA A 53 -14.17 1.22 -21.23
C ALA A 53 -13.86 -0.26 -21.52
N PRO A 54 -14.65 -1.22 -20.99
CA PRO A 54 -14.45 -2.61 -21.32
C PRO A 54 -14.37 -2.74 -22.85
N PRO A 55 -13.45 -3.60 -23.36
CA PRO A 55 -13.30 -3.74 -24.80
C PRO A 55 -14.68 -4.01 -25.41
N PRO A 56 -15.01 -3.38 -26.54
CA PRO A 56 -16.28 -3.64 -27.19
C PRO A 56 -16.43 -5.16 -27.40
N PRO A 57 -17.67 -5.69 -27.35
CA PRO A 57 -17.90 -7.08 -27.66
C PRO A 57 -17.21 -7.41 -28.99
N ALA A 58 -16.59 -8.59 -29.06
CA ALA A 58 -15.93 -9.05 -30.28
C ALA A 58 -16.88 -8.87 -31.48
N PRO A 59 -16.38 -8.45 -32.65
CA PRO A 59 -17.21 -8.11 -33.81
C PRO A 59 -18.13 -9.25 -34.28
N ASP A 60 -17.87 -10.48 -33.86
CA ASP A 60 -18.62 -11.70 -34.22
C ASP A 60 -19.59 -12.21 -33.13
N ALA A 61 -19.75 -11.50 -32.01
CA ALA A 61 -20.73 -11.90 -30.99
C ALA A 61 -22.16 -11.61 -31.50
N PRO A 62 -23.05 -12.62 -31.63
CA PRO A 62 -24.44 -12.37 -31.99
C PRO A 62 -25.10 -11.50 -30.90
N PRO A 63 -25.97 -10.55 -31.29
CA PRO A 63 -26.65 -9.71 -30.32
C PRO A 63 -27.45 -10.59 -29.35
N PRO A 64 -27.49 -10.25 -28.04
CA PRO A 64 -28.32 -10.98 -27.10
C PRO A 64 -29.77 -10.94 -27.60
N GLY A 65 -30.40 -12.12 -27.61
CA GLY A 65 -31.81 -12.24 -27.98
C GLY A 65 -32.72 -11.46 -27.02
N PRO A 66 -33.98 -11.18 -27.40
CA PRO A 66 -34.90 -10.37 -26.62
C PRO A 66 -35.25 -10.94 -25.23
N ASP A 67 -34.97 -12.23 -25.00
CA ASP A 67 -35.20 -12.94 -23.74
C ASP A 67 -33.92 -13.19 -22.92
N ALA A 68 -32.77 -12.65 -23.34
CA ALA A 68 -31.54 -12.78 -22.57
C ALA A 68 -31.62 -11.93 -21.29
N PRO A 69 -31.33 -12.49 -20.11
CA PRO A 69 -31.21 -11.68 -18.91
C PRO A 69 -30.14 -10.62 -19.14
N PRO A 70 -30.34 -9.37 -18.66
CA PRO A 70 -29.32 -8.34 -18.79
C PRO A 70 -27.99 -8.87 -18.24
N PRO A 71 -26.84 -8.49 -18.84
CA PRO A 71 -25.55 -8.86 -18.28
C PRO A 71 -25.55 -8.47 -16.81
N ALA A 72 -25.09 -9.39 -15.96
CA ALA A 72 -24.95 -9.10 -14.54
C ALA A 72 -24.13 -7.82 -14.39
N PRO A 73 -24.49 -6.90 -13.47
CA PRO A 73 -23.66 -5.74 -13.24
C PRO A 73 -22.27 -6.24 -12.89
N ILE A 74 -21.28 -5.86 -13.70
CA ILE A 74 -19.87 -6.00 -13.31
C ILE A 74 -19.76 -5.14 -12.06
N ARG A 75 -19.71 -5.77 -10.88
CA ARG A 75 -19.32 -5.05 -9.69
C ARG A 75 -17.86 -4.68 -9.90
N ALA A 76 -17.61 -3.45 -10.33
CA ALA A 76 -16.37 -2.80 -9.99
C ALA A 76 -16.34 -2.83 -8.46
N TYR A 77 -15.60 -3.79 -7.90
CA TYR A 77 -15.19 -3.69 -6.52
C TYR A 77 -14.20 -2.52 -6.51
N SER A 78 -14.72 -1.30 -6.45
CA SER A 78 -13.90 -0.12 -6.25
C SER A 78 -13.35 -0.25 -4.84
N VAL A 79 -12.11 -0.71 -4.72
CA VAL A 79 -11.44 -0.83 -3.44
C VAL A 79 -11.34 0.57 -2.85
N ASN A 80 -11.79 0.73 -1.60
CA ASN A 80 -11.64 2.00 -0.91
C ASN A 80 -10.21 2.12 -0.36
N TRP A 81 -9.31 2.62 -1.21
CA TRP A 81 -7.90 2.80 -0.89
C TRP A 81 -7.65 3.76 0.26
N ASP A 82 -8.52 4.75 0.49
CA ASP A 82 -8.40 5.64 1.65
C ASP A 82 -8.68 4.89 2.95
N ALA A 83 -9.66 3.99 2.97
CA ALA A 83 -9.94 3.18 4.15
C ALA A 83 -8.79 2.21 4.46
N ILE A 84 -8.13 1.68 3.42
CA ILE A 84 -6.91 0.88 3.57
C ILE A 84 -5.77 1.77 4.07
N ALA A 85 -5.52 2.93 3.47
CA ALA A 85 -4.47 3.85 3.90
C ALA A 85 -4.68 4.35 5.34
N GLN A 86 -5.93 4.57 5.74
CA GLN A 86 -6.28 4.92 7.12
C GLN A 86 -5.93 3.80 8.10
N CYS A 87 -6.04 2.54 7.68
CA CYS A 87 -5.63 1.40 8.47
C CYS A 87 -4.11 1.20 8.50
N GLU A 88 -3.45 1.39 7.36
CA GLU A 88 -2.03 1.09 7.15
C GLU A 88 -1.10 2.18 7.70
N SER A 89 -1.40 3.44 7.41
CA SER A 89 -0.55 4.58 7.78
C SER A 89 -1.25 5.64 8.61
N GLY A 90 -2.50 5.41 9.02
CA GLY A 90 -3.33 6.44 9.62
C GLY A 90 -3.77 7.53 8.62
N GLY A 91 -3.68 7.26 7.32
CA GLY A 91 -4.06 8.18 6.25
C GLY A 91 -2.91 9.11 5.80
N ASN A 92 -1.70 8.91 6.32
CA ASN A 92 -0.52 9.68 5.90
C ASN A 92 0.10 9.06 4.65
N TRP A 93 -0.12 9.71 3.51
CA TRP A 93 0.40 9.28 2.20
C TRP A 93 1.89 9.54 1.99
N GLY A 94 2.49 10.43 2.80
CA GLY A 94 3.91 10.77 2.73
C GLY A 94 4.77 10.06 3.78
N ILE A 95 4.23 9.05 4.46
CA ILE A 95 4.94 8.41 5.57
C ILE A 95 6.16 7.63 5.09
N ASN A 96 7.30 7.85 5.76
CA ASN A 96 8.51 7.05 5.61
C ASN A 96 9.21 6.98 6.97
N THR A 97 8.97 5.92 7.74
CA THR A 97 9.53 5.74 9.08
C THR A 97 10.85 4.98 9.08
N GLY A 98 11.33 4.52 7.91
CA GLY A 98 12.51 3.67 7.80
C GLY A 98 12.29 2.22 8.19
N ASN A 99 11.04 1.76 8.32
CA ASN A 99 10.69 0.36 8.62
C ASN A 99 10.68 -0.58 7.40
N GLY A 100 11.13 -0.11 6.24
CA GLY A 100 11.12 -0.84 4.97
C GLY A 100 9.82 -0.73 4.16
N PHE A 101 8.83 -0.02 4.69
CA PHE A 101 7.57 0.33 4.01
C PHE A 101 7.44 1.84 3.89
N SER A 102 6.70 2.31 2.90
CA SER A 102 6.54 3.74 2.64
C SER A 102 5.20 4.04 1.97
N GLY A 103 4.73 5.27 2.17
CA GLY A 103 3.49 5.76 1.58
C GLY A 103 2.23 5.32 2.33
N GLY A 104 1.08 5.80 1.87
CA GLY A 104 -0.22 5.60 2.52
C GLY A 104 -0.63 4.13 2.59
N LEU A 105 -0.26 3.36 1.58
CA LEU A 105 -0.59 1.93 1.46
C LEU A 105 0.55 1.00 1.91
N GLN A 106 1.58 1.56 2.54
CA GLN A 106 2.72 0.82 3.10
C GLN A 106 3.37 -0.12 2.08
N PHE A 107 3.84 0.42 0.95
CA PHE A 107 4.56 -0.37 -0.06
C PHE A 107 6.00 -0.64 0.35
N THR A 108 6.52 -1.84 0.05
CA THR A 108 7.96 -2.06 -0.04
C THR A 108 8.50 -1.47 -1.35
N SER A 109 9.79 -1.11 -1.37
CA SER A 109 10.43 -0.61 -2.61
C SER A 109 10.36 -1.64 -3.75
N SER A 110 10.55 -2.92 -3.46
CA SER A 110 10.49 -3.98 -4.48
C SER A 110 9.10 -4.11 -5.11
N THR A 111 8.04 -4.14 -4.31
CA THR A 111 6.66 -4.22 -4.81
C THR A 111 6.28 -2.95 -5.56
N TRP A 112 6.70 -1.78 -5.06
CA TRP A 112 6.48 -0.49 -5.74
C TRP A 112 7.04 -0.49 -7.16
N HIS A 113 8.32 -0.83 -7.32
CA HIS A 113 8.97 -0.85 -8.64
C HIS A 113 8.42 -1.96 -9.54
N ALA A 114 8.13 -3.15 -8.99
CA ALA A 114 7.57 -4.26 -9.75
C ALA A 114 6.18 -3.96 -10.35
N ASN A 115 5.43 -3.03 -9.75
CA ASN A 115 4.09 -2.65 -10.18
C ASN A 115 4.05 -1.29 -10.89
N GLY A 116 5.22 -0.84 -11.37
CA GLY A 116 5.36 0.33 -12.23
C GLY A 116 5.47 1.66 -11.49
N GLY A 117 5.69 1.64 -10.18
CA GLY A 117 6.04 2.83 -9.41
C GLY A 117 7.48 3.27 -9.69
N SER A 118 7.75 4.57 -9.59
CA SER A 118 9.11 5.15 -9.70
C SER A 118 9.49 5.89 -8.42
N GLY A 119 10.79 6.01 -8.12
CA GLY A 119 11.25 6.67 -6.89
C GLY A 119 10.78 5.96 -5.62
N SER A 120 10.41 6.74 -4.59
CA SER A 120 9.85 6.24 -3.32
C SER A 120 8.33 6.44 -3.26
N PRO A 121 7.55 5.46 -2.73
CA PRO A 121 6.11 5.63 -2.51
C PRO A 121 5.78 6.89 -1.69
N ALA A 122 6.57 7.20 -0.66
CA ALA A 122 6.33 8.37 0.21
C ALA A 122 6.51 9.72 -0.50
N SER A 123 7.25 9.74 -1.60
CA SER A 123 7.41 10.94 -2.45
C SER A 123 6.40 11.00 -3.60
N ALA A 124 5.65 9.92 -3.84
CA ALA A 124 4.64 9.85 -4.88
C ALA A 124 3.32 10.45 -4.39
N SER A 125 2.53 11.02 -5.30
CA SER A 125 1.18 11.46 -4.97
C SER A 125 0.31 10.29 -4.51
N ARG A 126 -0.74 10.60 -3.76
CA ARG A 126 -1.76 9.63 -3.35
C ARG A 126 -2.29 8.86 -4.56
N GLU A 127 -2.58 9.57 -5.65
CA GLU A 127 -3.16 9.02 -6.86
C GLU A 127 -2.19 8.06 -7.57
N GLU A 128 -0.89 8.38 -7.58
CA GLU A 128 0.14 7.50 -8.12
C GLU A 128 0.28 6.24 -7.26
N GLN A 129 0.17 6.38 -5.94
CA GLN A 129 0.17 5.23 -5.04
C GLN A 129 -1.04 4.32 -5.27
N ILE A 130 -2.22 4.90 -5.48
CA ILE A 130 -3.45 4.16 -5.83
C ILE A 130 -3.29 3.44 -7.18
N ARG A 131 -2.75 4.11 -8.20
CA ARG A 131 -2.48 3.48 -9.50
C ARG A 131 -1.61 2.24 -9.38
N VAL A 132 -0.53 2.31 -8.58
CA VAL A 132 0.34 1.14 -8.33
C VAL A 132 -0.39 0.08 -7.50
N ALA A 133 -1.27 0.49 -6.57
CA ALA A 133 -2.08 -0.42 -5.79
C ALA A 133 -3.08 -1.21 -6.64
N GLU A 134 -3.68 -0.59 -7.65
CA GLU A 134 -4.55 -1.27 -8.61
C GLU A 134 -3.79 -2.34 -9.41
N ASN A 135 -2.52 -2.08 -9.77
CA ASN A 135 -1.68 -3.09 -10.42
C ASN A 135 -1.36 -4.27 -9.48
N VAL A 136 -1.13 -3.99 -8.19
CA VAL A 136 -0.97 -5.03 -7.17
C VAL A 136 -2.27 -5.81 -6.97
N LEU A 137 -3.42 -5.13 -6.92
CA LEU A 137 -4.73 -5.75 -6.81
C LEU A 137 -4.98 -6.68 -8.00
N HIS A 138 -4.63 -6.27 -9.20
CA HIS A 138 -4.78 -7.08 -10.41
C HIS A 138 -3.91 -8.35 -10.37
N SER A 139 -2.68 -8.25 -9.85
CA SER A 139 -1.72 -9.37 -9.84
C SER A 139 -1.88 -10.32 -8.65
N GLN A 140 -2.20 -9.80 -7.47
CA GLN A 140 -2.18 -10.52 -6.19
C GLN A 140 -3.55 -10.57 -5.50
N GLY A 141 -4.50 -9.77 -5.96
CA GLY A 141 -5.78 -9.57 -5.27
C GLY A 141 -5.64 -8.77 -3.98
N ILE A 142 -6.76 -8.61 -3.27
CA ILE A 142 -6.83 -7.83 -2.02
C ILE A 142 -6.00 -8.44 -0.88
N HIS A 143 -5.54 -9.70 -1.04
CA HIS A 143 -4.69 -10.39 -0.07
C HIS A 143 -3.30 -9.76 0.10
N ALA A 144 -2.88 -8.88 -0.80
CA ALA A 144 -1.70 -8.03 -0.60
C ALA A 144 -1.84 -7.11 0.62
N TRP A 145 -3.08 -6.80 1.05
CA TRP A 145 -3.40 -6.09 2.28
C TRP A 145 -4.22 -7.01 3.22
N PRO A 146 -3.62 -8.02 3.86
CA PRO A 146 -4.36 -9.09 4.53
C PRO A 146 -5.19 -8.62 5.74
N VAL A 147 -4.76 -7.55 6.43
CA VAL A 147 -5.43 -7.03 7.63
C VAL A 147 -6.35 -5.85 7.30
N CYS A 148 -5.86 -4.94 6.45
CA CYS A 148 -6.52 -3.69 6.12
C CYS A 148 -7.38 -3.75 4.87
N GLY A 149 -7.13 -4.68 3.95
CA GLY A 149 -7.85 -4.83 2.69
C GLY A 149 -9.35 -5.12 2.87
N ARG A 150 -9.75 -5.76 3.98
CA ARG A 150 -11.17 -5.95 4.33
C ARG A 150 -11.93 -4.67 4.71
N ARG A 151 -11.21 -3.55 4.87
CA ARG A 151 -11.80 -2.25 5.26
C ARG A 151 -12.11 -1.37 4.04
N GLY A 152 -11.61 -1.74 2.86
CA GLY A 152 -11.96 -1.11 1.60
C GLY A 152 -12.58 -2.09 0.62
#